data_AF-A0A4C1ZCF9-F1
#
_entry.id   AF-A0A4C1ZCF9-F1
#
_cell.length_a   1.000
_cell.length_b   1.000
_cell.length_c   1.000
_cell.angle_alpha   90.00
_cell.angle_beta   90.00
_cell.angle_gamma   90.00
#
_symmetry.space_group_name_H-M   'P 1'
#
loop_
_entity.id
_entity.type
_entity.pdbx_description
1 polymer ?
#
loop_
_entity_poly.entity_id
_entity_poly.type
_entity_poly.pdbx_seq_one_letter_code
_entity_poly.pdbx_strand_id
1 'polypeptide(L)'
;MTIVRLRSSLDLYDKYKKELKFVCGILTYVSLYAVLQFVYPAGAYEARPPCAARGDKDGRGPRPRTHEGGAHVSYFLRVPRLRAALYEWSNNVEKKKISEEEAKLKRKRKKAKRKNWKKNSQTYRYKTAKVRKNLAKLLDETPHPSSGLVIQNNNEVRNLAAIRRRQQLRRRTAIFYSKISRLQERLNREIRNKEKYRKRCQRLIKNNQTSPEAKVSALLKNIKVPEVVRKKLILSEVLTKQLKDRYINLKKHVEKKKYFEIIKPDLLKKHKLLHLSKPFSDTGHTKDRHQENKCSIYES
;
A
#
# COMPACT_ATOMS: atom_id res chain seq x y z
N MET A 1 -25.67 -28.64 24.55
CA MET A 1 -24.87 -27.74 25.42
C MET A 1 -23.37 -27.73 25.09
N THR A 2 -22.95 -27.94 23.84
CA THR A 2 -21.52 -28.05 23.44
C THR A 2 -20.98 -26.85 22.65
N ILE A 3 -21.85 -26.01 22.09
CA ILE A 3 -21.46 -24.90 21.20
C ILE A 3 -20.90 -23.68 21.99
N VAL A 4 -21.28 -23.51 23.25
CA VAL A 4 -20.83 -22.36 24.06
C VAL A 4 -19.37 -22.49 24.50
N ARG A 5 -18.84 -23.72 24.64
CA ARG A 5 -17.46 -23.97 25.11
C ARG A 5 -16.38 -23.64 24.06
N LEU A 6 -16.70 -23.70 22.76
CA LEU A 6 -15.74 -23.44 21.68
C LEU A 6 -15.51 -21.94 21.40
N ARG A 7 -16.45 -21.06 21.77
CA ARG A 7 -16.26 -19.61 21.60
C ARG A 7 -15.26 -19.03 22.59
N SER A 8 -15.27 -19.51 23.85
CA SER A 8 -14.35 -19.03 24.88
C SER A 8 -12.87 -19.37 24.58
N SER A 9 -12.59 -20.47 23.90
CA SER A 9 -11.21 -20.86 23.52
C SER A 9 -10.63 -20.03 22.36
N LEU A 10 -11.49 -19.54 21.46
CA LEU A 10 -11.06 -18.71 20.32
C LEU A 10 -10.69 -17.28 20.74
N ASP A 11 -11.42 -16.71 21.71
CA ASP A 11 -11.13 -15.36 22.22
C ASP A 11 -9.83 -15.31 23.04
N LEU A 12 -9.48 -16.41 23.72
CA LEU A 12 -8.17 -16.55 24.39
C LEU A 12 -7.04 -16.58 23.36
N TYR A 13 -7.19 -17.29 22.24
CA TYR A 13 -6.15 -17.41 21.23
C TYR A 13 -5.80 -16.06 20.58
N ASP A 14 -6.81 -15.22 20.27
CA ASP A 14 -6.55 -13.89 19.68
C ASP A 14 -5.95 -12.90 20.68
N LYS A 15 -6.19 -13.07 21.98
CA LYS A 15 -5.52 -12.28 23.02
C LYS A 15 -4.03 -12.61 23.11
N TYR A 16 -3.66 -13.88 23.13
CA TYR A 16 -2.26 -14.33 23.21
C TYR A 16 -1.47 -14.19 21.90
N LYS A 17 -2.15 -14.11 20.74
CA LYS A 17 -1.50 -13.96 19.43
C LYS A 17 -0.66 -12.69 19.30
N LYS A 18 -1.02 -11.61 20.00
CA LYS A 18 -0.23 -10.36 20.01
C LYS A 18 1.02 -10.50 20.87
N GLU A 19 0.90 -11.13 22.04
CA GLU A 19 2.02 -11.35 22.93
C GLU A 19 3.01 -12.38 22.37
N LEU A 20 2.53 -13.47 21.77
CA LEU A 20 3.40 -14.45 21.09
C LEU A 20 4.21 -13.83 19.95
N LYS A 21 3.62 -12.90 19.18
CA LYS A 21 4.35 -12.20 18.12
C LYS A 21 5.45 -11.29 18.67
N PHE A 22 5.22 -10.68 19.82
CA PHE A 22 6.22 -9.83 20.48
C PHE A 22 7.38 -10.67 21.03
N VAL A 23 7.07 -11.76 21.73
CA VAL A 23 8.09 -12.69 22.27
C VAL A 23 8.90 -13.35 21.16
N CYS A 24 8.27 -13.80 20.08
CA CYS A 24 8.96 -14.38 18.94
C CYS A 24 9.87 -13.35 18.22
N GLY A 25 9.45 -12.08 18.18
CA GLY A 25 10.28 -10.97 17.68
C GLY A 25 11.53 -10.72 18.53
N ILE A 26 11.39 -10.77 19.86
CA ILE A 26 12.54 -10.61 20.77
C ILE A 26 13.50 -11.79 20.64
N LEU A 27 12.99 -13.03 20.62
CA LEU A 27 13.83 -14.23 20.49
C LEU A 27 14.62 -14.23 19.18
N THR A 28 13.98 -13.87 18.07
CA THR A 28 14.66 -13.74 16.77
C THR A 28 15.70 -12.63 16.76
N TYR A 29 15.45 -11.50 17.43
CA TYR A 29 16.44 -10.43 17.59
C TYR A 29 17.66 -10.88 18.40
N VAL A 30 17.43 -11.54 19.54
CA VAL A 30 18.52 -12.05 20.41
C VAL A 30 19.35 -13.11 19.68
N SER A 31 18.72 -14.03 18.95
CA SER A 31 19.44 -15.02 18.14
C SER A 31 20.28 -14.37 17.04
N LEU A 32 19.77 -13.35 16.35
CA LEU A 32 20.55 -12.62 15.34
C LEU A 32 21.73 -11.86 15.95
N TYR A 33 21.55 -11.27 17.14
CA TYR A 33 22.59 -10.54 17.84
C TYR A 33 23.71 -11.48 18.32
N ALA A 34 23.35 -12.67 18.83
CA ALA A 34 24.31 -13.70 19.20
C ALA A 34 25.14 -14.19 18.00
N VAL A 35 24.49 -14.41 16.84
CA VAL A 35 25.19 -14.77 15.60
C VAL A 35 26.14 -13.64 15.15
N LEU A 36 25.73 -12.37 15.29
CA LEU A 36 26.57 -11.22 14.97
C LEU A 36 27.81 -11.12 15.87
N GLN A 37 27.69 -11.37 17.17
CA GLN A 37 28.83 -11.41 18.08
C GLN A 37 29.77 -12.60 17.81
N PHE A 38 29.23 -13.74 17.36
CA PHE A 38 30.04 -14.89 16.98
C PHE A 38 30.81 -14.66 15.67
N VAL A 39 30.22 -13.94 14.71
CA VAL A 39 30.83 -13.65 13.40
C VAL A 39 31.82 -12.47 13.49
N TYR A 40 31.63 -11.54 14.43
CA TYR A 40 32.51 -10.39 14.63
C TYR A 40 32.97 -10.31 16.09
N PRO A 41 33.95 -11.14 16.51
CA PRO A 41 34.58 -10.96 17.80
C PRO A 41 35.24 -9.58 17.81
N ALA A 42 34.88 -8.76 18.80
CA ALA A 42 35.36 -7.40 18.97
C ALA A 42 36.88 -7.41 19.19
N GLY A 43 37.63 -7.24 18.10
CA GLY A 43 39.08 -7.13 18.13
C GLY A 43 39.56 -6.42 16.88
N ALA A 44 40.38 -5.37 17.08
CA ALA A 44 41.11 -4.61 16.08
C ALA A 44 40.33 -3.54 15.28
N TYR A 45 39.97 -2.44 15.95
CA TYR A 45 39.97 -1.13 15.30
C TYR A 45 40.72 -0.14 16.20
N GLU A 46 42.05 -0.19 16.20
CA GLU A 46 42.87 0.92 16.68
C GLU A 46 42.63 2.12 15.77
N ALA A 47 42.00 3.16 16.31
CA ALA A 47 41.79 4.42 15.63
C ALA A 47 43.10 5.22 15.59
N ARG A 48 43.72 5.37 14.41
CA ARG A 48 44.71 6.43 14.19
C ARG A 48 44.01 7.76 13.90
N PRO A 49 44.46 8.89 14.48
CA PRO A 49 43.85 10.19 14.25
C PRO A 49 44.22 10.76 12.88
N PRO A 50 43.35 11.60 12.26
CA PRO A 50 43.64 12.21 10.97
C PRO A 50 44.61 13.40 11.12
N CYS A 51 45.71 13.34 10.38
CA CYS A 51 46.67 14.43 10.24
C CYS A 51 46.07 15.60 9.45
N ALA A 52 46.46 16.80 9.89
CA ALA A 52 45.97 18.09 9.42
C ALA A 52 46.24 18.38 7.94
N ALA A 53 45.26 19.01 7.30
CA ALA A 53 45.38 19.60 5.97
C ALA A 53 46.23 20.88 6.03
N ARG A 54 47.31 20.91 5.25
CA ARG A 54 47.94 22.15 4.75
C ARG A 54 47.73 22.20 3.25
N GLY A 55 47.34 23.38 2.77
CA GLY A 55 47.04 23.63 1.37
C GLY A 55 48.27 23.95 0.54
N ASP A 56 48.11 23.81 -0.77
CA ASP A 56 48.79 24.49 -1.89
C ASP A 56 47.98 24.06 -3.14
N LYS A 57 47.27 24.92 -3.87
CA LYS A 57 47.75 25.85 -4.91
C LYS A 57 48.89 25.25 -5.76
N ASP A 58 48.53 24.48 -6.79
CA ASP A 58 48.75 24.91 -8.18
C ASP A 58 48.34 23.82 -9.18
N GLY A 59 47.84 24.30 -10.33
CA GLY A 59 47.39 23.47 -11.43
C GLY A 59 48.54 22.72 -12.11
N ARG A 60 48.41 21.41 -12.16
CA ARG A 60 48.77 20.52 -13.28
C ARG A 60 48.33 19.11 -12.88
N GLY A 61 47.25 18.63 -13.48
CA GLY A 61 46.72 17.29 -13.20
C GLY A 61 47.71 16.21 -13.64
N PRO A 62 48.15 15.31 -12.75
CA PRO A 62 48.85 14.11 -13.16
C PRO A 62 47.82 13.02 -13.52
N ARG A 63 48.03 12.37 -14.67
CA ARG A 63 47.28 11.19 -15.12
C ARG A 63 47.34 10.09 -14.04
N PRO A 64 46.23 9.40 -13.72
CA PRO A 64 46.31 8.26 -12.81
C PRO A 64 46.99 7.08 -13.52
N ARG A 65 48.14 6.70 -12.96
CA ARG A 65 48.82 5.43 -13.19
C ARG A 65 47.93 4.28 -12.74
N THR A 66 47.85 3.26 -13.56
CA THR A 66 47.38 1.92 -13.21
C THR A 66 48.22 1.36 -12.07
N HIS A 67 47.61 1.15 -10.91
CA HIS A 67 48.15 0.25 -9.89
C HIS A 67 47.16 -0.87 -9.66
N GLU A 68 47.55 -2.04 -10.14
CA GLU A 68 47.10 -3.34 -9.67
C GLU A 68 47.50 -3.51 -8.20
N GLY A 69 46.69 -4.26 -7.44
CA GLY A 69 47.06 -4.79 -6.13
C GLY A 69 46.14 -4.34 -4.99
N GLY A 70 45.18 -5.19 -4.62
CA GLY A 70 44.34 -4.96 -3.44
C GLY A 70 43.06 -5.79 -3.41
N ALA A 71 43.17 -7.10 -3.59
CA ALA A 71 42.07 -8.04 -3.42
C ALA A 71 41.67 -8.14 -1.94
N HIS A 72 40.92 -7.16 -1.42
CA HIS A 72 40.09 -7.34 -0.23
C HIS A 72 38.63 -7.48 -0.66
N VAL A 73 38.34 -8.72 -0.97
CA VAL A 73 37.05 -9.36 -1.10
C VAL A 73 36.03 -8.84 -0.05
N SER A 74 35.15 -7.93 -0.46
CA SER A 74 33.95 -7.55 0.29
C SER A 74 32.77 -8.45 -0.08
N TYR A 75 32.82 -9.71 0.36
CA TYR A 75 31.71 -10.66 0.20
C TYR A 75 30.60 -10.47 1.25
N PHE A 76 30.19 -9.24 1.57
CA PHE A 76 28.95 -9.04 2.33
C PHE A 76 28.36 -7.69 1.97
N LEU A 77 27.67 -7.62 0.83
CA LEU A 77 26.63 -6.62 0.49
C LEU A 77 26.15 -6.84 -0.96
N ARG A 78 25.60 -8.02 -1.26
CA ARG A 78 25.00 -8.29 -2.58
C ARG A 78 23.64 -8.98 -2.51
N VAL A 79 22.77 -8.54 -1.60
CA VAL A 79 21.33 -8.84 -1.65
C VAL A 79 20.54 -7.53 -1.81
N PRO A 80 20.32 -7.07 -3.06
CA PRO A 80 19.59 -5.82 -3.34
C PRO A 80 18.19 -5.76 -2.68
N ARG A 81 17.56 -6.93 -2.48
CA ARG A 81 16.25 -7.05 -1.83
C ARG A 81 16.25 -6.66 -0.36
N LEU A 82 17.31 -6.95 0.39
CA LEU A 82 17.37 -6.65 1.81
C LEU A 82 17.63 -5.15 2.06
N ARG A 83 18.46 -4.50 1.23
CA ARG A 83 18.64 -3.04 1.27
C ARG A 83 17.35 -2.29 0.94
N ALA A 84 16.63 -2.72 -0.10
CA ALA A 84 15.34 -2.12 -0.46
C ALA A 84 14.30 -2.27 0.67
N ALA A 85 14.22 -3.46 1.28
CA ALA A 85 13.31 -3.72 2.39
C ALA A 85 13.64 -2.90 3.65
N LEU A 86 14.92 -2.74 3.99
CA LEU A 86 15.35 -1.91 5.11
C LEU A 86 15.07 -0.42 4.87
N TYR A 87 15.29 0.05 3.63
CA TYR A 87 15.00 1.43 3.25
C TYR A 87 13.48 1.72 3.27
N GLU A 88 12.65 0.80 2.77
CA GLU A 88 11.19 0.89 2.86
C GLU A 88 10.69 0.87 4.31
N TRP A 89 11.29 0.02 5.15
CA TRP A 89 10.95 -0.04 6.57
C TRP A 89 11.31 1.27 7.29
N SER A 90 12.51 1.81 7.07
CA SER A 90 12.95 3.09 7.63
C SER A 90 12.01 4.24 7.23
N ASN A 91 11.70 4.34 5.93
CA ASN A 91 10.77 5.35 5.42
C ASN A 91 9.36 5.21 6.01
N ASN A 92 8.89 3.99 6.26
CA ASN A 92 7.59 3.76 6.89
C ASN A 92 7.59 4.14 8.37
N VAL A 93 8.69 3.95 9.09
CA VAL A 93 8.85 4.39 10.48
C VAL A 93 8.86 5.91 10.56
N GLU A 94 9.61 6.59 9.69
CA GLU A 94 9.63 8.06 9.62
C GLU A 94 8.27 8.65 9.26
N LYS A 95 7.58 8.09 8.27
CA LYS A 95 6.21 8.52 7.90
C LYS A 95 5.23 8.39 9.08
N LYS A 96 5.35 7.33 9.88
CA LYS A 96 4.51 7.17 11.09
C LYS A 96 4.83 8.23 12.14
N LYS A 97 6.12 8.52 12.38
CA LYS A 97 6.54 9.58 13.32
C LYS A 97 6.00 10.94 12.90
N ILE A 98 6.15 11.31 11.63
CA ILE A 98 5.62 12.58 11.08
C ILE A 98 4.10 12.64 11.25
N SER A 99 3.37 11.56 10.92
CA SER A 99 1.92 11.51 11.08
C SER A 99 1.47 11.65 12.54
N GLU A 100 2.19 11.05 13.48
CA GLU A 100 1.90 11.18 14.91
C GLU A 100 2.18 12.60 15.43
N GLU A 101 3.25 13.26 14.97
CA GLU A 101 3.54 14.64 15.32
C GLU A 101 2.50 15.61 14.76
N GLU A 102 2.09 15.44 13.50
CA GLU A 102 0.99 16.20 12.91
C GLU A 102 -0.32 16.01 13.70
N ALA A 103 -0.62 14.79 14.12
CA ALA A 103 -1.78 14.50 14.95
C ALA A 103 -1.70 15.18 16.32
N LYS A 104 -0.52 15.19 16.97
CA LYS A 104 -0.28 15.91 18.23
C LYS A 104 -0.44 17.42 18.05
N LEU A 105 0.12 18.01 16.99
CA LEU A 105 0.00 19.43 16.68
C LEU A 105 -1.46 19.83 16.42
N LYS A 106 -2.19 19.00 15.66
CA LYS A 106 -3.63 19.18 15.41
C LYS A 106 -4.46 19.14 16.70
N ARG A 107 -4.12 18.26 17.65
CA ARG A 107 -4.75 18.21 18.99
C ARG A 107 -4.47 19.49 19.79
N LYS A 108 -3.22 19.96 19.83
CA LYS A 108 -2.84 21.22 20.50
C LYS A 108 -3.60 22.42 19.93
N ARG A 109 -3.67 22.55 18.59
CA ARG A 109 -4.44 23.60 17.91
C ARG A 109 -5.94 23.54 18.24
N LYS A 110 -6.55 22.35 18.27
CA LYS A 110 -7.96 22.17 18.68
C LYS A 110 -8.19 22.61 20.13
N LYS A 111 -7.27 22.30 21.05
CA LYS A 111 -7.36 22.70 22.47
C LYS A 111 -7.28 24.23 22.61
N ALA A 112 -6.36 24.87 21.89
CA ALA A 112 -6.24 26.33 21.86
C ALA A 112 -7.51 27.01 21.32
N LYS A 113 -8.08 26.48 20.22
CA LYS A 113 -9.34 26.99 19.65
C LYS A 113 -10.50 26.89 20.64
N ARG A 114 -10.61 25.77 21.37
CA ARG A 114 -11.62 25.61 22.44
C ARG A 114 -11.43 26.61 23.58
N LYS A 115 -10.19 26.86 23.99
CA LYS A 115 -9.88 27.86 25.05
C LYS A 115 -10.30 29.27 24.61
N ASN A 116 -9.99 29.66 23.36
CA ASN A 116 -10.42 30.95 22.82
C ASN A 116 -11.94 31.04 22.67
N TRP A 117 -12.61 29.95 22.25
CA TRP A 117 -14.07 29.96 22.16
C TRP A 117 -14.74 30.16 23.53
N LYS A 118 -14.23 29.52 24.58
CA LYS A 118 -14.70 29.74 25.96
C LYS A 118 -14.53 31.21 26.39
N LYS A 119 -13.34 31.79 26.18
CA LYS A 119 -13.08 33.21 26.48
C LYS A 119 -14.04 34.13 25.73
N ASN A 120 -14.17 33.96 24.42
CA ASN A 120 -15.04 34.79 23.60
C ASN A 120 -16.52 34.65 23.99
N SER A 121 -16.97 33.44 24.33
CA SER A 121 -18.33 33.21 24.80
C SER A 121 -18.60 33.91 26.13
N GLN A 122 -17.66 33.85 27.07
CA GLN A 122 -17.75 34.56 28.34
C GLN A 122 -17.79 36.08 28.15
N THR A 123 -16.90 36.62 27.31
CA THR A 123 -16.88 38.05 26.96
C THR A 123 -18.20 38.48 26.32
N TYR A 124 -18.75 37.68 25.40
CA TYR A 124 -20.04 37.97 24.77
C TYR A 124 -21.16 38.02 25.81
N ARG A 125 -21.27 36.99 26.67
CA ARG A 125 -22.28 36.94 27.74
C ARG A 125 -22.17 38.15 28.68
N TYR A 126 -20.95 38.51 29.08
CA TYR A 126 -20.71 39.67 29.93
C TYR A 126 -21.14 40.98 29.24
N LYS A 127 -20.77 41.19 27.97
CA LYS A 127 -21.19 42.37 27.20
C LYS A 127 -22.70 42.44 27.07
N THR A 128 -23.37 41.33 26.75
CA THR A 128 -24.84 41.28 26.66
C THR A 128 -25.51 41.58 28.01
N ALA A 129 -24.98 41.04 29.10
CA ALA A 129 -25.50 41.33 30.45
C ALA A 129 -25.31 42.81 30.82
N LYS A 130 -24.16 43.40 30.49
CA LYS A 130 -23.88 44.83 30.72
C LYS A 130 -24.83 45.72 29.93
N VAL A 131 -25.06 45.43 28.65
CA VAL A 131 -26.03 46.17 27.82
C VAL A 131 -27.44 46.06 28.38
N ARG A 132 -27.87 44.87 28.82
CA ARG A 132 -29.19 44.69 29.46
C ARG A 132 -29.33 45.49 30.75
N LYS A 133 -28.30 45.50 31.60
CA LYS A 133 -28.29 46.31 32.84
C LYS A 133 -28.33 47.80 32.54
N ASN A 134 -27.57 48.26 31.55
CA ASN A 134 -27.58 49.67 31.16
C ASN A 134 -28.92 50.09 30.54
N LEU A 135 -29.54 49.21 29.73
CA LEU A 135 -30.88 49.46 29.18
C LEU A 135 -31.95 49.48 30.27
N ALA A 136 -31.88 48.58 31.25
CA ALA A 136 -32.80 48.59 32.39
C ALA A 136 -32.70 49.89 33.18
N LYS A 137 -31.47 50.33 33.52
CA LYS A 137 -31.24 51.62 34.17
C LYS A 137 -31.78 52.81 33.37
N LEU A 138 -31.55 52.81 32.06
CA LEU A 138 -32.04 53.88 31.20
C LEU A 138 -33.58 53.90 31.12
N LEU A 139 -34.23 52.73 31.13
CA LEU A 139 -35.70 52.64 31.19
C LEU A 139 -36.25 53.07 32.56
N ASP A 140 -35.54 52.81 33.65
CA ASP A 140 -35.95 53.22 35.00
C ASP A 140 -35.73 54.73 35.24
N GLU A 141 -34.76 55.36 34.57
CA GLU A 141 -34.42 56.79 34.68
C GLU A 141 -35.17 57.68 33.66
N THR A 142 -35.82 57.11 32.64
CA THR A 142 -36.55 57.90 31.64
C THR A 142 -38.02 58.03 32.07
N PRO A 143 -38.55 59.23 32.35
CA PRO A 143 -39.98 59.40 32.65
C PRO A 143 -40.83 58.88 31.48
N HIS A 144 -41.92 58.18 31.80
CA HIS A 144 -42.84 57.62 30.81
C HIS A 144 -43.22 58.70 29.77
N PRO A 145 -43.05 58.46 28.46
CA PRO A 145 -43.44 59.44 27.46
C PRO A 145 -44.95 59.64 27.55
N SER A 146 -45.37 60.85 27.89
CA SER A 146 -46.75 61.31 27.70
C SER A 146 -47.15 61.00 26.26
N SER A 147 -48.31 60.35 26.13
CA SER A 147 -48.98 59.95 24.89
C SER A 147 -48.72 60.90 23.73
N GLY A 148 -47.71 60.60 22.92
CA GLY A 148 -47.24 61.48 21.85
C GLY A 148 -46.55 60.67 20.76
N LEU A 149 -47.31 60.39 19.70
CA LEU A 149 -46.88 60.03 18.34
C LEU A 149 -45.68 59.08 18.23
N VAL A 150 -45.98 57.78 18.14
CA VAL A 150 -45.04 56.77 17.64
C VAL A 150 -44.82 57.02 16.15
N ILE A 151 -43.81 57.79 15.79
CA ILE A 151 -43.30 57.86 14.42
C ILE A 151 -42.65 56.50 14.12
N GLN A 152 -43.42 55.59 13.52
CA GLN A 152 -42.89 54.31 13.05
C GLN A 152 -41.94 54.59 11.88
N ASN A 153 -40.65 54.46 12.15
CA ASN A 153 -39.59 54.70 11.18
C ASN A 153 -39.59 53.58 10.12
N ASN A 154 -40.40 53.73 9.06
CA ASN A 154 -40.63 52.74 8.00
C ASN A 154 -39.34 52.21 7.33
N ASN A 155 -38.24 52.96 7.41
CA ASN A 155 -36.94 52.58 6.87
C ASN A 155 -36.27 51.43 7.64
N GLU A 156 -36.52 51.27 8.94
CA GLU A 156 -35.93 50.20 9.74
C GLU A 156 -36.58 48.84 9.46
N VAL A 157 -37.91 48.81 9.33
CA VAL A 157 -38.68 47.60 9.00
C VAL A 157 -38.32 47.07 7.60
N ARG A 158 -38.14 47.98 6.63
CA ARG A 158 -37.73 47.64 5.25
C ARG A 158 -36.31 47.05 5.21
N ASN A 159 -35.39 47.59 6.01
CA ASN A 159 -34.02 47.08 6.15
C ASN A 159 -33.97 45.70 6.83
N LEU A 160 -34.78 45.44 7.86
CA LEU A 160 -34.86 44.14 8.51
C LEU A 160 -35.40 43.05 7.58
N ALA A 161 -36.40 43.36 6.75
CA ALA A 161 -36.92 42.45 5.74
C ALA A 161 -35.85 42.09 4.69
N ALA A 162 -35.08 43.07 4.23
CA ALA A 162 -33.97 42.84 3.29
C ALA A 162 -32.86 41.96 3.90
N ILE A 163 -32.51 42.19 5.17
CA ILE A 163 -31.52 41.38 5.91
C ILE A 163 -32.02 39.93 6.06
N ARG A 164 -33.30 39.73 6.43
CA ARG A 164 -33.91 38.38 6.53
C ARG A 164 -33.87 37.64 5.18
N ARG A 165 -34.21 38.32 4.07
CA ARG A 165 -34.15 37.73 2.72
C ARG A 165 -32.71 37.32 2.34
N ARG A 166 -31.72 38.18 2.60
CA ARG A 166 -30.30 37.85 2.37
C ARG A 166 -29.85 36.66 3.21
N GLN A 167 -30.27 36.57 4.46
CA GLN A 167 -29.92 35.44 5.33
C GLN A 167 -30.58 34.13 4.86
N GLN A 168 -31.84 34.18 4.41
CA GLN A 168 -32.53 33.03 3.84
C GLN A 168 -31.86 32.55 2.55
N LEU A 169 -31.44 33.46 1.68
CA LEU A 169 -30.69 33.13 0.46
C LEU A 169 -29.38 32.42 0.81
N ARG A 170 -28.57 32.98 1.72
CA ARG A 170 -27.32 32.35 2.18
C ARG A 170 -27.53 30.93 2.72
N ARG A 171 -28.60 30.72 3.50
CA ARG A 171 -28.96 29.38 4.01
C ARG A 171 -29.32 28.42 2.87
N ARG A 172 -30.16 28.84 1.93
CA ARG A 172 -30.53 28.03 0.75
C ARG A 172 -29.31 27.67 -0.10
N THR A 173 -28.47 28.66 -0.39
CA THR A 173 -27.22 28.47 -1.13
C THR A 173 -26.29 27.46 -0.43
N ALA A 174 -26.11 27.57 0.89
CA ALA A 174 -25.31 26.62 1.64
C ALA A 174 -25.89 25.19 1.60
N ILE A 175 -27.22 25.05 1.65
CA ILE A 175 -27.90 23.74 1.51
C ILE A 175 -27.64 23.17 0.12
N PHE A 176 -27.75 23.96 -0.94
CA PHE A 176 -27.50 23.51 -2.31
C PHE A 176 -26.06 23.07 -2.52
N TYR A 177 -25.07 23.86 -2.08
CA TYR A 177 -23.66 23.44 -2.17
C TYR A 177 -23.37 22.18 -1.35
N SER A 178 -23.98 22.03 -0.18
CA SER A 178 -23.87 20.78 0.59
C SER A 178 -24.48 19.60 -0.14
N LYS A 179 -25.64 19.79 -0.80
CA LYS A 179 -26.29 18.75 -1.60
C LYS A 179 -25.43 18.37 -2.82
N ILE A 180 -24.89 19.34 -3.54
CA ILE A 180 -23.97 19.12 -4.67
C ILE A 180 -22.75 18.34 -4.20
N SER A 181 -22.11 18.77 -3.11
CA SER A 181 -20.94 18.08 -2.56
C SER A 181 -21.25 16.64 -2.14
N ARG A 182 -22.39 16.40 -1.47
CA ARG A 182 -22.85 15.04 -1.11
C ARG A 182 -23.10 14.17 -2.33
N LEU A 183 -23.71 14.72 -3.38
CA LEU A 183 -23.98 14.00 -4.63
C LEU A 183 -22.68 13.66 -5.37
N GLN A 184 -21.73 14.59 -5.45
CA GLN A 184 -20.41 14.34 -6.00
C GLN A 184 -19.66 13.25 -5.21
N GLU A 185 -19.75 13.29 -3.88
CA GLU A 185 -19.15 12.25 -3.04
C GLU A 185 -19.78 10.87 -3.27
N ARG A 186 -21.12 10.80 -3.36
CA ARG A 186 -21.84 9.56 -3.69
C ARG A 186 -21.43 9.03 -5.06
N LEU A 187 -21.39 9.88 -6.08
CA LEU A 187 -20.95 9.50 -7.42
C LEU A 187 -19.52 8.95 -7.41
N ASN A 188 -18.60 9.62 -6.72
CA ASN A 188 -17.22 9.15 -6.58
C ASN A 188 -17.12 7.82 -5.83
N ARG A 189 -17.94 7.59 -4.81
CA ARG A 189 -18.02 6.30 -4.11
C ARG A 189 -18.53 5.20 -5.05
N GLU A 190 -19.56 5.47 -5.84
CA GLU A 190 -20.09 4.52 -6.82
C GLU A 190 -19.07 4.19 -7.92
N ILE A 191 -18.35 5.18 -8.44
CA ILE A 191 -17.26 4.94 -9.40
C ILE A 191 -16.19 4.02 -8.79
N ARG A 192 -15.78 4.26 -7.54
CA ARG A 192 -14.82 3.40 -6.84
C ARG A 192 -15.38 1.99 -6.62
N ASN A 193 -16.66 1.87 -6.27
CA ASN A 193 -17.31 0.58 -6.04
C ASN A 193 -17.41 -0.22 -7.34
N LYS A 194 -17.81 0.43 -8.43
CA LYS A 194 -17.84 -0.16 -9.79
C LYS A 194 -16.46 -0.65 -10.21
N GLU A 195 -15.41 0.15 -9.99
CA GLU A 195 -14.05 -0.26 -10.34
C GLU A 195 -13.54 -1.41 -9.44
N LYS A 196 -13.85 -1.38 -8.14
CA LYS A 196 -13.56 -2.50 -7.23
C LYS A 196 -14.26 -3.78 -7.68
N TYR A 197 -15.52 -3.67 -8.07
CA TYR A 197 -16.32 -4.80 -8.58
C TYR A 197 -15.74 -5.34 -9.88
N ARG A 198 -15.41 -4.47 -10.85
CA ARG A 198 -14.74 -4.84 -12.10
C ARG A 198 -13.44 -5.61 -11.83
N LYS A 199 -12.58 -5.10 -10.95
CA LYS A 199 -11.33 -5.77 -10.56
C LYS A 199 -11.57 -7.11 -9.87
N ARG A 200 -12.61 -7.23 -9.05
CA ARG A 200 -13.00 -8.51 -8.43
C ARG A 200 -13.40 -9.53 -9.48
N CYS A 201 -14.26 -9.17 -10.43
CA CYS A 201 -14.67 -10.05 -11.53
C CYS A 201 -13.47 -10.47 -12.39
N GLN A 202 -12.58 -9.55 -12.74
CA GLN A 202 -11.36 -9.86 -13.48
C GLN A 202 -10.45 -10.87 -12.75
N ARG A 203 -10.30 -10.74 -11.43
CA ARG A 203 -9.52 -11.71 -10.63
C ARG A 203 -10.18 -13.09 -10.64
N LEU A 204 -11.50 -13.16 -10.50
CA LEU A 204 -12.23 -14.42 -10.56
C LEU A 204 -12.08 -15.10 -11.93
N ILE A 205 -12.24 -14.35 -13.02
CA ILE A 205 -12.07 -14.87 -14.39
C ILE A 205 -10.62 -15.36 -14.59
N LYS A 206 -9.61 -14.57 -14.20
CA LYS A 206 -8.21 -14.98 -14.33
C LYS A 206 -7.90 -16.23 -13.51
N ASN A 207 -8.37 -16.31 -12.27
CA ASN A 207 -8.15 -17.48 -11.41
C ASN A 207 -8.83 -18.72 -11.99
N ASN A 208 -10.05 -18.57 -12.50
CA ASN A 208 -10.80 -19.67 -13.10
C ASN A 208 -10.22 -20.10 -14.45
N GLN A 209 -9.67 -19.22 -15.28
CA GLN A 209 -9.08 -19.63 -16.58
C GLN A 209 -7.66 -20.19 -16.45
N THR A 210 -6.88 -19.73 -15.46
CA THR A 210 -5.46 -20.10 -15.31
C THR A 210 -5.23 -21.22 -14.30
N SER A 211 -6.29 -21.72 -13.65
CA SER A 211 -6.18 -22.87 -12.76
C SER A 211 -5.96 -24.16 -13.57
N PRO A 212 -5.00 -25.02 -13.19
CA PRO A 212 -4.81 -26.34 -13.79
C PRO A 212 -6.08 -27.18 -13.82
N GLU A 213 -6.86 -27.14 -12.73
CA GLU A 213 -8.14 -27.87 -12.63
C GLU A 213 -9.16 -27.38 -13.64
N ALA A 214 -9.22 -26.08 -13.85
CA ALA A 214 -10.18 -25.49 -14.77
C ALA A 214 -9.83 -25.81 -16.22
N LYS A 215 -8.54 -25.81 -16.59
CA LYS A 215 -8.10 -26.29 -17.91
C LYS A 215 -8.49 -27.74 -18.15
N VAL A 216 -8.24 -28.62 -17.18
CA VAL A 216 -8.65 -30.03 -17.29
C VAL A 216 -10.17 -30.15 -17.37
N SER A 217 -10.92 -29.38 -16.57
CA SER A 217 -12.39 -29.38 -16.64
C SER A 217 -12.94 -28.85 -17.97
N ALA A 218 -12.26 -27.88 -18.59
CA ALA A 218 -12.62 -27.34 -19.90
C ALA A 218 -12.34 -28.36 -21.01
N LEU A 219 -11.20 -29.07 -20.93
CA LEU A 219 -10.87 -30.17 -21.84
C LEU A 219 -11.86 -31.34 -21.72
N LEU A 220 -12.34 -31.63 -20.51
CA LEU A 220 -13.21 -32.77 -20.21
C LEU A 220 -14.71 -32.41 -20.19
N LYS A 221 -15.11 -31.19 -20.60
CA LYS A 221 -16.48 -30.66 -20.41
C LYS A 221 -17.58 -31.60 -20.93
N ASN A 222 -17.31 -32.35 -22.00
CA ASN A 222 -18.26 -33.25 -22.64
C ASN A 222 -17.90 -34.75 -22.51
N ILE A 223 -16.84 -35.09 -21.76
CA ILE A 223 -16.34 -36.46 -21.67
C ILE A 223 -16.40 -36.92 -20.21
N LYS A 224 -17.15 -37.99 -19.94
CA LYS A 224 -17.15 -38.64 -18.62
C LYS A 224 -15.87 -39.45 -18.48
N VAL A 225 -15.00 -39.02 -17.57
CA VAL A 225 -13.69 -39.65 -17.31
C VAL A 225 -13.64 -40.13 -15.85
N PRO A 226 -13.09 -41.32 -15.57
CA PRO A 226 -12.87 -41.78 -14.20
C PRO A 226 -12.01 -40.82 -13.38
N GLU A 227 -12.33 -40.68 -12.10
CA GLU A 227 -11.69 -39.72 -11.18
C GLU A 227 -10.16 -39.91 -11.08
N VAL A 228 -9.67 -41.15 -11.18
CA VAL A 228 -8.23 -41.48 -11.17
C VAL A 228 -7.51 -40.83 -12.35
N VAL A 229 -8.11 -40.86 -13.54
CA VAL A 229 -7.54 -40.27 -14.75
C VAL A 229 -7.59 -38.74 -14.67
N ARG A 230 -8.70 -38.20 -14.13
CA ARG A 230 -8.84 -36.76 -13.89
C ARG A 230 -7.74 -36.22 -12.96
N LYS A 231 -7.45 -36.91 -11.85
CA LYS A 231 -6.36 -36.55 -10.93
C LYS A 231 -4.99 -36.59 -11.59
N LYS A 232 -4.72 -37.59 -12.44
CA LYS A 232 -3.46 -37.68 -13.21
C LYS A 232 -3.30 -36.50 -14.18
N LEU A 233 -4.38 -36.12 -14.87
CA LEU A 233 -4.38 -34.97 -15.79
C LEU A 233 -4.15 -33.64 -15.06
N ILE A 234 -4.82 -33.45 -13.91
CA ILE A 234 -4.60 -32.28 -13.05
C ILE A 234 -3.14 -32.22 -12.61
N LEU A 235 -2.56 -33.34 -12.18
CA LEU A 235 -1.17 -33.41 -11.76
C LEU A 235 -0.21 -33.02 -12.90
N SER A 236 -0.42 -33.53 -14.12
CA SER A 236 0.41 -33.16 -15.28
C SER A 236 0.34 -31.67 -15.61
N GLU A 237 -0.84 -31.06 -15.49
CA GLU A 237 -1.01 -29.62 -15.71
C GLU A 237 -0.38 -28.77 -14.60
N VAL A 238 -0.49 -29.21 -13.34
CA VAL A 238 0.17 -28.56 -12.19
C VAL A 238 1.69 -28.58 -12.37
N LEU A 239 2.26 -29.73 -12.74
CA LEU A 239 3.69 -29.87 -13.00
C LEU A 239 4.13 -28.97 -14.15
N THR A 240 3.40 -28.98 -15.26
CA THR A 240 3.66 -28.11 -16.42
C THR A 240 3.66 -26.64 -16.04
N LYS A 241 2.68 -26.20 -15.25
CA LYS A 241 2.59 -24.82 -14.77
C LYS A 241 3.76 -24.47 -13.86
N GLN A 242 4.10 -25.32 -12.89
CA GLN A 242 5.23 -25.09 -11.99
C GLN A 242 6.56 -25.00 -12.74
N LEU A 243 6.77 -25.87 -13.74
CA LEU A 243 7.98 -25.85 -14.55
C LEU A 243 8.10 -24.55 -15.36
N LYS A 244 7.00 -24.12 -15.99
CA LYS A 244 6.94 -22.85 -16.74
C LYS A 244 7.12 -21.63 -15.83
N ASP A 245 6.45 -21.60 -14.69
CA ASP A 245 6.52 -20.48 -13.74
C ASP A 245 7.94 -20.34 -13.16
N ARG A 246 8.57 -21.46 -12.77
CA ARG A 246 9.97 -21.46 -12.32
C ARG A 246 10.90 -20.98 -13.42
N TYR A 247 10.72 -21.43 -14.66
CA TYR A 247 11.52 -20.99 -15.81
C TYR A 247 11.39 -19.48 -16.09
N ILE A 248 10.17 -18.94 -16.07
CA ILE A 248 9.90 -17.50 -16.28
C ILE A 248 10.51 -16.66 -15.14
N ASN A 249 10.47 -17.17 -13.91
CA ASN A 249 11.04 -16.50 -12.75
C ASN A 249 12.57 -16.45 -12.75
N LEU A 250 13.25 -17.29 -13.52
CA LEU A 250 14.70 -17.23 -13.71
C LEU A 250 15.05 -16.03 -14.61
N LYS A 251 15.90 -15.13 -14.11
CA LYS A 251 16.26 -13.91 -14.85
C LYS A 251 17.41 -14.15 -15.82
N LYS A 252 18.40 -14.96 -15.46
CA LYS A 252 19.62 -15.15 -16.26
C LYS A 252 19.51 -16.33 -17.21
N HIS A 253 20.07 -16.19 -18.40
CA HIS A 253 20.11 -17.25 -19.42
C HIS A 253 20.89 -18.50 -18.96
N VAL A 254 21.99 -18.30 -18.22
CA VAL A 254 22.79 -19.41 -17.67
C VAL A 254 21.98 -20.25 -16.67
N GLU A 255 21.18 -19.60 -15.82
CA GLU A 255 20.33 -20.29 -14.84
C GLU A 255 19.20 -21.06 -15.53
N LYS A 256 18.65 -20.52 -16.62
CA LYS A 256 17.66 -21.18 -17.47
C LYS A 256 18.21 -22.45 -18.12
N LYS A 257 19.45 -22.41 -18.62
CA LYS A 257 20.16 -23.59 -19.17
C LYS A 257 20.38 -24.66 -18.10
N LYS A 258 20.90 -24.29 -16.93
CA LYS A 258 21.08 -25.22 -15.79
C LYS A 258 19.76 -25.82 -15.33
N TYR A 259 18.70 -25.02 -15.26
CA TYR A 259 17.37 -25.49 -14.88
C TYR A 259 16.86 -26.57 -15.82
N PHE A 260 17.15 -26.45 -17.12
CA PHE A 260 16.82 -27.46 -18.11
C PHE A 260 17.65 -28.74 -17.94
N GLU A 261 18.97 -28.59 -17.76
CA GLU A 261 19.88 -29.73 -17.53
C GLU A 261 19.49 -30.55 -16.28
N ILE A 262 18.96 -29.88 -15.24
CA ILE A 262 18.46 -30.53 -14.01
C ILE A 262 17.15 -31.29 -14.28
N ILE A 263 16.32 -30.83 -15.21
CA ILE A 263 15.07 -31.52 -15.55
C ILE A 263 15.40 -32.72 -16.43
N LYS A 264 15.45 -33.90 -15.81
CA LYS A 264 15.73 -35.15 -16.52
C LYS A 264 14.71 -35.38 -17.66
N PRO A 265 15.17 -35.59 -18.90
CA PRO A 265 14.29 -35.81 -20.05
C PRO A 265 13.44 -37.07 -19.90
N ASP A 266 13.91 -38.09 -19.17
CA ASP A 266 13.15 -39.31 -18.90
C ASP A 266 11.92 -39.08 -18.02
N LEU A 267 12.04 -38.14 -17.06
CA LEU A 267 10.92 -37.73 -16.22
C LEU A 267 9.86 -37.00 -17.06
N LEU A 268 10.29 -36.17 -18.02
CA LEU A 268 9.40 -35.50 -18.96
C LEU A 268 8.75 -36.47 -19.96
N LYS A 269 9.49 -37.48 -20.44
CA LYS A 269 8.96 -38.57 -21.29
C LYS A 269 7.84 -39.33 -20.59
N LYS A 270 8.03 -39.72 -19.33
CA LYS A 270 7.05 -40.47 -18.53
C LYS A 270 5.71 -39.75 -18.40
N HIS A 271 5.73 -38.42 -18.33
CA HIS A 271 4.53 -37.58 -18.23
C HIS A 271 4.07 -37.00 -19.58
N LYS A 272 4.65 -37.43 -20.71
CA LYS A 272 4.37 -36.89 -22.06
C LYS A 272 4.57 -35.36 -22.17
N LEU A 273 5.47 -34.80 -21.36
CA LEU A 273 5.78 -33.36 -21.28
C LEU A 273 7.01 -32.94 -22.11
N LEU A 274 7.49 -33.80 -23.01
CA LEU A 274 8.70 -33.57 -23.81
C LEU A 274 8.59 -32.31 -24.71
N HIS A 275 7.38 -31.91 -25.10
CA HIS A 275 7.16 -30.70 -25.87
C HIS A 275 7.59 -29.42 -25.13
N LEU A 276 7.66 -29.45 -23.79
CA LEU A 276 8.16 -28.35 -22.97
C LEU A 276 9.68 -28.17 -23.06
N SER A 277 10.41 -29.20 -23.48
CA SER A 277 11.86 -29.17 -23.59
C SER A 277 12.38 -28.85 -25.00
N LYS A 278 11.52 -28.95 -26.02
CA LYS A 278 11.88 -28.75 -27.43
C LYS A 278 12.39 -27.34 -27.84
N PRO A 279 11.93 -26.20 -27.29
CA PRO A 279 12.33 -24.89 -27.82
C PRO A 279 13.80 -24.50 -27.56
N PHE A 280 14.62 -25.36 -26.96
CA PHE A 280 16.03 -25.07 -26.62
C PHE A 280 17.03 -26.08 -27.20
N SER A 281 16.58 -27.15 -27.85
CA SER A 281 17.47 -28.09 -28.54
C SER A 281 17.92 -27.55 -29.91
N ASP A 282 17.18 -26.60 -30.48
CA ASP A 282 17.39 -26.10 -31.85
C ASP A 282 18.45 -25.00 -31.97
N THR A 283 19.06 -24.51 -30.88
CA THR A 283 20.13 -23.49 -30.96
C THR A 283 21.52 -24.07 -31.21
N GLY A 284 21.62 -25.31 -31.71
CA GLY A 284 22.89 -25.98 -32.01
C GLY A 284 23.07 -26.50 -33.44
N HIS A 285 22.02 -26.52 -34.27
CA HIS A 285 22.13 -26.95 -35.67
C HIS A 285 21.27 -26.06 -36.58
N THR A 286 21.78 -24.87 -36.88
CA THR A 286 21.47 -24.22 -38.15
C THR A 286 22.26 -24.94 -39.23
N LYS A 287 21.67 -25.99 -39.79
CA LYS A 287 21.84 -26.51 -41.15
C LYS A 287 20.68 -27.49 -41.35
N ASP A 288 20.04 -27.41 -42.51
CA ASP A 288 18.97 -28.29 -42.98
C ASP A 288 17.53 -27.90 -42.56
N ARG A 289 17.12 -26.69 -42.97
CA ARG A 289 15.73 -26.46 -43.40
C ARG A 289 15.72 -25.98 -44.86
N HIS A 290 16.09 -26.89 -45.75
CA HIS A 290 15.74 -26.82 -47.16
C HIS A 290 15.33 -28.21 -47.66
N GLN A 291 14.17 -28.69 -47.20
CA GLN A 291 13.29 -29.64 -47.90
C GLN A 291 12.05 -29.82 -47.03
N GLU A 292 10.92 -30.21 -47.63
CA GLU A 292 9.58 -30.29 -47.03
C GLU A 292 8.75 -29.00 -47.01
N ASN A 293 8.72 -28.29 -48.16
CA ASN A 293 7.51 -27.60 -48.64
C ASN A 293 7.25 -27.99 -50.11
N LYS A 294 7.33 -29.29 -50.40
CA LYS A 294 6.92 -29.89 -51.68
C LYS A 294 6.39 -31.30 -51.39
N CYS A 295 5.11 -31.41 -51.09
CA CYS A 295 4.24 -32.54 -51.46
C CYS A 295 2.82 -32.28 -50.95
N SER A 296 1.84 -32.62 -51.78
CA SER A 296 0.39 -32.47 -51.57
C SER A 296 -0.20 -31.10 -51.92
N ILE A 297 0.09 -30.64 -53.14
CA ILE A 297 -0.99 -30.28 -54.06
C ILE A 297 -1.12 -31.49 -55.00
N TYR A 298 -2.35 -31.89 -55.31
CA TYR A 298 -2.85 -33.01 -56.13
C TYR A 298 -3.43 -34.24 -55.39
N GLU A 299 -4.74 -34.44 -55.65
CA GLU A 299 -5.54 -35.68 -55.69
C GLU A 299 -5.97 -36.28 -54.33
N SER A 300 -7.26 -36.49 -53.99
CA SER A 300 -8.56 -36.42 -54.69
C SER A 300 -9.67 -36.06 -53.70
#